data_AF-A0A126NEU6-F1
#
_entry.id   AF-A0A126NEU6-F1
#
_cell.length_a   1.000
_cell.length_b   1.000
_cell.length_c   1.000
_cell.angle_alpha   90.00
_cell.angle_beta   90.00
_cell.angle_gamma   90.00
#
_symmetry.space_group_name_H-M   'P 1'
#
loop_
_entity.id
_entity.type
_entity.pdbx_description
1 polymer ?
#
loop_
_entity_poly.entity_id
_entity_poly.type
_entity_poly.pdbx_seq_one_letter_code
_entity_poly.pdbx_strand_id
1 'polypeptide(L)'
;MNYEEARADLDDLVVELAKPANSSNYSQRCNTLRTLAIISRRALRATAGIENEAEHRNEIEAVLDRIKSMLATTEQLEKLKEIYRH
;
A
#
# COMPACT_ATOMS: atom_id res chain seq x y z
N MET A 1 -15.21 -9.22 -10.51
CA MET A 1 -13.83 -8.76 -10.25
C MET A 1 -13.08 -9.97 -9.74
N ASN A 2 -12.21 -10.51 -10.59
CA ASN A 2 -11.63 -11.86 -10.44
C ASN A 2 -10.33 -11.79 -9.62
N TYR A 3 -10.00 -12.84 -8.87
CA TYR A 3 -8.76 -12.94 -8.09
C TYR A 3 -7.51 -12.62 -8.93
N GLU A 4 -7.52 -13.05 -10.20
CA GLU A 4 -6.48 -12.78 -11.18
C GLU A 4 -6.28 -11.29 -11.49
N GLU A 5 -7.35 -10.46 -11.46
CA GLU A 5 -7.22 -9.02 -11.68
C GLU A 5 -6.51 -8.35 -10.49
N ALA A 6 -6.85 -8.75 -9.26
CA ALA A 6 -6.21 -8.22 -8.06
C ALA A 6 -4.73 -8.63 -7.97
N ARG A 7 -4.39 -9.82 -8.50
CA ARG A 7 -3.01 -10.31 -8.58
C ARG A 7 -2.19 -9.53 -9.60
N ALA A 8 -2.75 -9.30 -10.81
CA ALA A 8 -2.09 -8.48 -11.83
C ALA A 8 -1.83 -7.05 -11.34
N ASP A 9 -2.83 -6.42 -10.70
CA ASP A 9 -2.68 -5.10 -10.07
C ASP A 9 -1.54 -5.08 -9.03
N LEU A 10 -1.36 -6.18 -8.28
CA LEU A 10 -0.31 -6.31 -7.27
C LEU A 10 1.08 -6.43 -7.91
N ASP A 11 1.21 -7.25 -8.96
CA ASP A 11 2.47 -7.46 -9.69
C ASP A 11 2.95 -6.16 -10.34
N ASP A 12 2.06 -5.40 -10.98
CA ASP A 12 2.37 -4.09 -11.57
C ASP A 12 2.85 -3.10 -10.50
N LEU A 13 2.21 -3.10 -9.33
CA LEU A 13 2.60 -2.24 -8.22
C LEU A 13 3.95 -2.63 -7.60
N VAL A 14 4.28 -3.92 -7.54
CA VAL A 14 5.59 -4.41 -7.08
C VAL A 14 6.70 -3.92 -8.01
N VAL A 15 6.47 -3.94 -9.33
CA VAL A 15 7.41 -3.41 -10.32
C VAL A 15 7.63 -1.91 -10.15
N GLU A 16 6.58 -1.14 -9.86
CA GLU A 16 6.70 0.29 -9.55
C GLU A 16 7.46 0.57 -8.25
N LEU A 17 7.22 -0.22 -7.21
CA LEU A 17 7.86 -0.09 -5.90
C LEU A 17 9.33 -0.53 -5.90
N ALA A 18 9.73 -1.42 -6.82
CA ALA A 18 11.12 -1.84 -6.99
C ALA A 18 12.03 -0.77 -7.61
N LYS A 19 11.46 0.33 -8.14
CA LYS A 19 12.23 1.46 -8.67
C LYS A 19 13.00 2.15 -7.53
N PRO A 20 14.26 2.57 -7.74
CA PRO A 20 15.10 3.13 -6.69
C PRO A 20 14.42 4.29 -5.93
N ALA A 21 14.37 4.19 -4.60
CA ALA A 21 13.70 5.14 -3.70
C ALA A 21 14.20 6.60 -3.81
N ASN A 22 15.33 6.82 -4.48
CA ASN A 22 16.00 8.11 -4.64
C ASN A 22 15.25 9.09 -5.57
N SER A 23 14.26 8.64 -6.36
CA SER A 23 13.49 9.53 -7.26
C SER A 23 12.04 9.79 -6.83
N SER A 24 11.55 9.15 -5.77
CA SER A 24 10.13 9.25 -5.40
C SER A 24 9.89 10.47 -4.51
N ASN A 25 9.25 11.50 -5.06
CA ASN A 25 8.81 12.68 -4.32
C ASN A 25 7.63 12.35 -3.38
N TYR A 26 7.31 13.25 -2.43
CA TYR A 26 6.23 13.04 -1.45
C TYR A 26 4.90 12.59 -2.09
N SER A 27 4.51 13.25 -3.19
CA SER A 27 3.28 12.94 -3.92
C SER A 27 3.28 11.52 -4.49
N GLN A 28 4.40 11.09 -5.09
CA GLN A 28 4.56 9.73 -5.61
C GLN A 28 4.45 8.69 -4.50
N ARG A 29 5.15 8.87 -3.36
CA ARG A 29 5.07 7.94 -2.21
C ARG A 29 3.65 7.81 -1.68
N CYS A 30 2.95 8.93 -1.51
CA CYS A 30 1.56 8.94 -1.06
C CYS A 30 0.63 8.25 -2.07
N ASN A 31 0.83 8.47 -3.37
CA ASN A 31 0.03 7.80 -4.40
C ASN A 31 0.26 6.29 -4.40
N THR A 32 1.51 5.83 -4.34
CA THR A 32 1.82 4.40 -4.29
C THR A 32 1.22 3.74 -3.05
N LEU A 33 1.32 4.35 -1.87
CA LEU A 33 0.71 3.84 -0.64
C LEU A 33 -0.83 3.79 -0.72
N ARG A 34 -1.47 4.79 -1.35
CA ARG A 34 -2.92 4.78 -1.58
C ARG A 34 -3.33 3.68 -2.55
N THR A 35 -2.59 3.48 -3.64
CA THR A 35 -2.83 2.38 -4.59
C THR A 35 -2.71 1.03 -3.90
N LEU A 36 -1.66 0.83 -3.11
CA LEU A 36 -1.50 -0.40 -2.32
C LEU A 36 -2.68 -0.63 -1.38
N ALA A 37 -3.15 0.41 -0.68
CA ALA A 37 -4.32 0.28 0.18
C ALA A 37 -5.60 -0.08 -0.57
N ILE A 38 -5.77 0.40 -1.82
CA ILE A 38 -6.91 0.04 -2.67
C ILE A 38 -6.85 -1.44 -3.04
N ILE A 39 -5.68 -1.92 -3.48
CA ILE A 39 -5.49 -3.32 -3.88
C ILE A 39 -5.65 -4.25 -2.68
N SER A 40 -5.06 -3.94 -1.53
CA SER A 40 -5.23 -4.71 -0.30
C SER A 40 -6.70 -4.78 0.14
N ARG A 41 -7.47 -3.70 0.02
CA ARG A 41 -8.92 -3.74 0.29
C ARG A 41 -9.71 -4.58 -0.71
N ARG A 42 -9.27 -4.65 -1.98
CA ARG A 42 -9.87 -5.54 -2.98
C ARG A 42 -9.56 -6.99 -2.65
N ALA A 43 -8.30 -7.30 -2.32
CA ALA A 43 -7.89 -8.63 -1.86
C ALA A 43 -8.70 -9.07 -0.64
N LEU A 44 -8.90 -8.19 0.36
CA LEU A 44 -9.70 -8.48 1.55
C LEU A 44 -11.17 -8.85 1.24
N ARG A 45 -11.74 -8.30 0.16
CA ARG A 45 -13.09 -8.68 -0.29
C ARG A 45 -13.08 -10.01 -1.04
N ALA A 46 -11.99 -10.28 -1.76
CA ALA A 46 -11.80 -11.51 -2.51
C ALA A 46 -11.47 -12.72 -1.62
N THR A 47 -11.04 -12.51 -0.37
CA THR A 47 -10.83 -13.59 0.61
C THR A 47 -12.12 -14.15 1.20
N ALA A 48 -13.29 -13.62 0.87
CA ALA A 48 -14.55 -14.18 1.36
C ALA A 48 -14.83 -15.54 0.69
N GLY A 49 -15.02 -16.59 1.48
CA GLY A 49 -15.39 -17.93 1.00
C GLY A 49 -14.25 -18.77 0.44
N ILE A 50 -12.99 -18.40 0.69
CA ILE A 50 -11.82 -19.24 0.40
C ILE A 50 -11.43 -20.09 1.61
N GLU A 51 -10.74 -21.21 1.38
CA GLU A 51 -10.07 -21.93 2.47
C GLU A 51 -9.05 -21.01 3.16
N ASN A 52 -8.92 -21.15 4.48
CA ASN A 52 -8.06 -20.28 5.32
C ASN A 52 -8.43 -18.78 5.28
N GLU A 53 -9.70 -18.43 5.00
CA GLU A 53 -10.20 -17.05 4.98
C GLU A 53 -9.73 -16.20 6.18
N ALA A 54 -9.77 -16.74 7.39
CA ALA A 54 -9.39 -15.99 8.60
C ALA A 54 -7.90 -15.63 8.62
N GLU A 55 -7.03 -16.54 8.17
CA GLU A 55 -5.59 -16.30 8.09
C GLU A 55 -5.28 -15.23 7.04
N HIS A 56 -5.79 -15.39 5.83
CA HIS A 56 -5.61 -14.42 4.74
C HIS A 56 -6.17 -13.04 5.08
N ARG A 57 -7.34 -12.99 5.74
CA ARG A 57 -7.92 -11.75 6.23
C ARG A 57 -6.99 -11.05 7.22
N ASN A 58 -6.47 -11.77 8.21
CA ASN A 58 -5.55 -11.22 9.20
C ASN A 58 -4.26 -10.69 8.56
N GLU A 59 -3.69 -11.42 7.60
CA GLU A 59 -2.50 -10.98 6.86
C GLU A 59 -2.75 -9.69 6.08
N ILE A 60 -3.88 -9.60 5.37
CA ILE A 60 -4.24 -8.41 4.58
C ILE A 60 -4.54 -7.22 5.50
N GLU A 61 -5.18 -7.44 6.64
CA GLU A 61 -5.42 -6.40 7.65
C GLU A 61 -4.09 -5.88 8.22
N ALA A 62 -3.13 -6.75 8.53
CA ALA A 62 -1.79 -6.33 8.97
C ALA A 62 -1.05 -5.48 7.92
N VAL A 63 -1.21 -5.81 6.63
CA VAL A 63 -0.69 -4.99 5.52
C VAL A 63 -1.36 -3.62 5.48
N LEU A 64 -2.68 -3.55 5.64
CA LEU A 64 -3.43 -2.29 5.66
C LEU A 64 -2.98 -1.38 6.82
N ASP A 65 -2.77 -1.93 8.00
CA ASP A 65 -2.27 -1.18 9.17
C ASP A 65 -0.86 -0.64 8.97
N ARG A 66 0.01 -1.42 8.32
CA ARG A 66 1.36 -0.97 7.97
C ARG A 66 1.32 0.18 6.97
N ILE A 67 0.46 0.11 5.96
CA ILE A 67 0.29 1.19 4.96
C ILE A 67 -0.19 2.48 5.63
N LYS A 68 -1.16 2.38 6.55
CA LYS A 68 -1.66 3.53 7.32
C LYS A 68 -0.54 4.19 8.13
N SER A 69 0.30 3.38 8.78
CA SER A 69 1.46 3.86 9.55
C SER A 69 2.50 4.54 8.66
N MET A 70 2.76 3.98 7.46
CA MET A 70 3.67 4.58 6.48
C MET A 70 3.17 5.91 5.92
N LEU A 71 1.86 6.05 5.68
CA LEU A 71 1.26 7.33 5.27
C LEU A 71 1.46 8.41 6.35
N ALA A 72 1.15 8.09 7.60
CA ALA A 72 1.35 9.02 8.73
C ALA A 72 2.82 9.43 8.88
N THR A 73 3.75 8.47 8.74
CA THR A 73 5.20 8.74 8.78
C THR A 73 5.63 9.64 7.63
N THR A 74 5.08 9.42 6.42
CA THR A 74 5.39 10.23 5.23
C THR A 74 4.90 11.67 5.38
N GLU A 75 3.71 11.88 5.96
CA GLU A 75 3.18 13.21 6.30
C GLU A 75 4.03 13.91 7.37
N GLN A 76 4.49 13.20 8.40
CA GLN A 76 5.38 13.74 9.42
C GLN A 76 6.73 14.16 8.85
N LEU A 77 7.30 13.35 7.96
CA LEU A 77 8.56 13.66 7.27
C LEU A 77 8.44 14.92 6.40
N GLU A 78 7.31 15.11 5.73
CA GLU A 78 7.11 16.31 4.91
C GLU A 78 6.99 17.57 5.77
N LYS A 79 6.22 17.51 6.87
CA LYS A 79 6.17 18.59 7.86
C LYS A 79 7.55 18.92 8.42
N LEU A 80 8.35 17.90 8.71
CA LEU A 80 9.70 18.10 9.22
C LEU A 80 10.61 18.80 8.19
N LYS A 81 10.50 18.44 6.92
CA LYS A 81 11.23 19.11 5.83
C LYS A 81 10.81 20.57 5.65
N GLU A 82 9.53 20.88 5.81
CA GLU A 82 9.03 22.25 5.78
C GLU A 82 9.64 23.07 6.93
N ILE A 83 9.69 22.51 8.15
CA ILE A 83 10.33 23.16 9.31
C ILE A 83 11.81 23.45 9.04
N TYR A 84 12.57 22.51 8.49
CA TYR A 84 14.00 22.70 8.20
C TYR A 84 14.31 23.54 6.95
N ARG A 85 13.30 23.91 6.15
CA ARG A 85 13.45 24.82 5.00
C ARG A 85 13.29 26.29 5.39
N HIS A 86 12.81 26.58 6.59
CA HIS A 86 12.70 27.91 7.20
C HIS A 86 13.80 28.12 8.24
#